data_AF-A0A845YJQ3-F1
#
_entry.id   AF-A0A845YJQ3-F1
#
_cell.length_a   1.000
_cell.length_b   1.000
_cell.length_c   1.000
_cell.angle_alpha   90.00
_cell.angle_beta   90.00
_cell.angle_gamma   90.00
#
_symmetry.space_group_name_H-M   'P 1'
#
loop_
_entity.id
_entity.type
_entity.pdbx_description
1 polymer ?
#
loop_
_entity_poly.entity_id
_entity_poly.type
_entity_poly.pdbx_seq_one_letter_code
_entity_poly.pdbx_strand_id
1 'polypeptide(L)'
;VAAELRSHSLTTGQPIAWPNISRPEAWLYPILDGRSVKEIWVYRVRGNQRQRVEQATIRPIKESFITTPLVGTASQVASVDSDIALTTVKLMPGQSSDMPWLLLEGQRRYGNTIVRYGQILSYQPYSQRLHRLLNWSSSAGQPPQWRHSETGKQLVINQTVGLRPSFLLYQLVPNDPPQLKEISVYRSVYGSQLSTSLYDKALKLAQGDVWSHSFQMMQSAQRSLAEAWSPDAQNQLDLIRLHAERTQAQTKQTWSNQQQHIFTYLIDGQWKKALTVLEENPTIYETTLKRVEQDFAALWRSVTIHLQVHPQDVTTQIWGALLITARQSPEAAEEWLRKKTRSRATLERLRAVGRQPAPPSVHSDSTTAALPATSGSGRYRSLIGQARVIGNPGNEWLQSQTLPTLLPGQTWYQIDVQLLQDGSGWGQPPAPTAAAHFWAESLALRQKIQLFSHSRPVAGLMIQGIKTTSSGLALLAIGPKLEDAGLVTTNQGLHWLKTMPWQPAPAPPVDNAALNDGDAMALPQPHGIDWLITTTIVQQLGLAVEQTTQLYAQLQYASLDLVGDAAPEYIFSIRPGVPSEFSLTPGKAMIFSNTGELLYSDIGQQQFLLALTHKTSNTPVTLLTEQAGYHTLTRL
;
A
#
# COMPACT_ATOMS: atom_id res chain seq x y z
N VAL A 1 -34.08 13.53 19.34
CA VAL A 1 -33.05 12.52 19.03
C VAL A 1 -32.62 11.75 20.29
N ALA A 2 -31.82 12.31 21.21
CA ALA A 2 -31.36 11.55 22.39
C ALA A 2 -32.49 11.00 23.29
N ALA A 3 -33.56 11.79 23.51
CA ALA A 3 -34.74 11.33 24.25
C ALA A 3 -35.54 10.24 23.51
N GLU A 4 -35.50 10.24 22.17
CA GLU A 4 -36.22 9.30 21.30
C GLU A 4 -35.48 7.96 21.16
N LEU A 5 -34.16 7.94 21.34
CA LEU A 5 -33.30 6.76 21.23
C LEU A 5 -33.17 5.97 22.54
N ARG A 6 -33.29 6.65 23.70
CA ARG A 6 -33.23 6.01 25.03
C ARG A 6 -34.33 4.96 25.25
N SER A 7 -35.46 5.07 24.56
CA SER A 7 -36.54 4.07 24.63
C SER A 7 -36.23 2.77 23.87
N HIS A 8 -35.19 2.75 23.03
CA HIS A 8 -34.86 1.62 22.15
C HIS A 8 -33.42 1.08 22.33
N SER A 9 -32.68 1.52 23.35
CA SER A 9 -31.27 1.15 23.59
C SER A 9 -30.31 1.46 22.42
N LEU A 10 -30.65 2.45 21.58
CA LEU A 10 -29.84 2.88 20.44
C LEU A 10 -28.99 4.11 20.81
N THR A 11 -27.85 4.29 20.14
CA THR A 11 -26.99 5.48 20.30
C THR A 11 -26.84 6.23 18.98
N THR A 12 -26.43 7.50 19.03
CA THR A 12 -26.10 8.27 17.82
C THR A 12 -24.61 8.28 17.56
N GLY A 13 -24.21 8.06 16.31
CA GLY A 13 -22.88 8.46 15.83
C GLY A 13 -22.75 9.98 15.71
N GLN A 14 -21.60 10.46 15.23
CA GLN A 14 -21.42 11.89 14.99
C GLN A 14 -22.41 12.39 13.92
N PRO A 15 -23.18 13.45 14.22
CA PRO A 15 -24.14 13.99 13.27
C PRO A 15 -23.43 14.73 12.15
N ILE A 16 -23.93 14.57 10.93
CA ILE A 16 -23.35 15.16 9.72
C ILE A 16 -24.23 16.35 9.32
N ALA A 17 -23.64 17.54 9.30
CA ALA A 17 -24.28 18.76 8.84
C ALA A 17 -24.25 18.87 7.31
N TRP A 18 -25.37 19.28 6.70
CA TRP A 18 -25.44 19.58 5.27
C TRP A 18 -26.23 20.86 4.96
N PRO A 19 -25.73 21.76 4.11
CA PRO A 19 -24.34 21.84 3.66
C PRO A 19 -23.40 22.00 4.87
N ASN A 20 -22.13 21.62 4.72
CA ASN A 20 -21.12 21.71 5.79
C ASN A 20 -20.67 23.18 5.98
N ILE A 21 -21.61 24.01 6.44
CA ILE A 21 -21.48 25.45 6.70
C ILE A 21 -22.12 25.77 8.06
N SER A 22 -21.91 26.98 8.56
CA SER A 22 -22.41 27.45 9.87
C SER A 22 -23.93 27.36 10.04
N ARG A 23 -24.71 27.29 8.95
CA ARG A 23 -26.16 27.13 8.96
C ARG A 23 -26.57 25.95 8.06
N PRO A 24 -26.56 24.71 8.59
CA PRO A 24 -26.98 23.55 7.81
C PRO A 24 -28.49 23.55 7.56
N GLU A 25 -28.88 23.12 6.36
CA GLU A 25 -30.26 22.91 5.94
C GLU A 25 -30.79 21.54 6.38
N ALA A 26 -29.89 20.59 6.60
CA ALA A 26 -30.21 19.24 7.08
C ALA A 26 -29.11 18.69 8.00
N TRP A 27 -29.51 17.80 8.90
CA TRP A 27 -28.63 17.01 9.74
C TRP A 27 -28.91 15.52 9.53
N LEU A 28 -27.86 14.74 9.28
CA LEU A 28 -27.94 13.30 9.11
C LEU A 28 -27.34 12.63 10.35
N TYR A 29 -28.14 11.85 11.07
CA TYR A 29 -27.76 11.16 12.31
C TYR A 29 -27.60 9.67 12.03
N PRO A 30 -26.35 9.14 12.06
CA PRO A 30 -26.14 7.70 12.09
C PRO A 30 -26.68 7.14 13.40
N ILE A 31 -27.56 6.15 13.32
CA ILE A 31 -28.10 5.44 14.48
C ILE A 31 -27.38 4.11 14.62
N LEU A 32 -26.82 3.88 15.80
CA LEU A 32 -25.91 2.79 16.10
C LEU A 32 -26.55 1.79 17.05
N ASP A 33 -26.32 0.51 16.76
CA ASP A 33 -26.51 -0.62 17.66
C ASP A 33 -25.11 -1.19 17.97
N GLY A 34 -24.63 -0.93 19.18
CA GLY A 34 -23.21 -1.05 19.53
C GLY A 34 -22.34 -0.18 18.62
N ARG A 35 -21.49 -0.80 17.80
CA ARG A 35 -20.64 -0.11 16.80
C ARG A 35 -21.21 -0.15 15.37
N SER A 36 -22.37 -0.78 15.18
CA SER A 36 -22.95 -1.03 13.86
C SER A 36 -23.95 0.06 13.50
N VAL A 37 -23.77 0.69 12.34
CA VAL A 37 -24.75 1.63 11.78
C VAL A 37 -25.96 0.83 11.29
N LYS A 38 -27.12 1.04 11.92
CA LYS A 38 -28.39 0.39 11.56
C LYS A 38 -29.28 1.29 10.73
N GLU A 39 -29.28 2.58 11.02
CA GLU A 39 -30.14 3.55 10.33
C GLU A 39 -29.44 4.88 10.16
N ILE A 40 -29.96 5.71 9.25
CA ILE A 40 -29.64 7.12 9.16
C ILE A 40 -30.94 7.91 9.24
N TRP A 41 -31.04 8.78 10.24
CA TRP A 41 -32.17 9.69 10.37
C TRP A 41 -31.80 11.05 9.79
N VAL A 42 -32.64 11.57 8.90
CA VAL A 42 -32.44 12.91 8.33
C VAL A 42 -33.41 13.88 8.98
N TYR A 43 -32.86 15.00 9.47
CA TYR A 43 -33.62 16.10 10.02
C TYR A 43 -33.43 17.34 9.15
N ARG A 44 -34.52 17.91 8.65
CA ARG A 44 -34.52 19.22 7.98
C ARG A 44 -34.49 20.32 9.03
N VAL A 45 -33.74 21.39 8.77
CA VAL A 45 -33.71 22.60 9.60
C VAL A 45 -34.70 23.64 9.04
N ARG A 46 -35.61 24.13 9.88
CA ARG A 46 -36.51 25.26 9.58
C ARG A 46 -36.46 26.25 10.74
N GLY A 47 -35.77 27.38 10.54
CA GLY A 47 -35.47 28.31 11.64
C GLY A 47 -34.68 27.61 12.75
N ASN A 48 -35.19 27.64 13.98
CA ASN A 48 -34.58 26.97 15.14
C ASN A 48 -35.10 25.54 15.37
N GLN A 49 -36.00 25.03 14.52
CA GLN A 49 -36.60 23.71 14.67
C GLN A 49 -35.95 22.69 13.72
N ARG A 50 -35.84 21.44 14.21
CA ARG A 50 -35.39 20.27 13.46
C ARG A 50 -36.57 19.30 13.32
N GLN A 51 -36.95 18.98 12.09
CA GLN A 51 -38.02 18.04 11.80
C GLN A 51 -37.43 16.79 11.13
N ARG A 52 -37.71 15.59 11.65
CA ARG A 52 -37.31 14.34 10.98
C ARG A 52 -38.11 14.19 9.68
N VAL A 53 -37.41 13.96 8.58
CA VAL A 53 -38.00 13.88 7.24
C VAL A 53 -37.73 12.53 6.57
N GLU A 54 -36.74 11.78 7.05
CA GLU A 54 -36.40 10.45 6.53
C GLU A 54 -35.80 9.59 7.64
N GLN A 55 -36.07 8.28 7.54
CA GLN A 55 -35.39 7.22 8.29
C GLN A 55 -35.00 6.13 7.30
N ALA A 56 -33.71 6.00 7.01
CA ALA A 56 -33.18 5.03 6.07
C ALA A 56 -32.52 3.86 6.81
N THR A 57 -33.05 2.64 6.61
CA THR A 57 -32.43 1.41 7.14
C THR A 57 -31.18 1.06 6.35
N ILE A 58 -30.08 0.82 7.07
CA ILE A 58 -28.80 0.40 6.51
C ILE A 58 -28.71 -1.13 6.56
N ARG A 59 -28.75 -1.75 5.38
CA ARG A 59 -28.59 -3.20 5.26
C ARG A 59 -27.12 -3.58 5.43
N PRO A 60 -26.80 -4.65 6.18
CA PRO A 60 -25.43 -5.17 6.23
C PRO A 60 -25.00 -5.68 4.85
N ILE A 61 -23.69 -5.82 4.67
CA ILE A 61 -23.10 -6.39 3.45
C ILE A 61 -22.87 -7.89 3.70
N LYS A 62 -22.89 -8.71 2.64
CA LYS A 62 -22.54 -10.12 2.73
C LYS A 62 -21.03 -10.30 2.77
N GLU A 63 -20.53 -11.19 3.62
CA GLU A 63 -19.09 -11.50 3.66
C GLU A 63 -18.60 -12.02 2.31
N SER A 64 -19.39 -12.84 1.62
CA SER A 64 -19.09 -13.32 0.26
C SER A 64 -18.82 -12.19 -0.74
N PHE A 65 -19.53 -11.07 -0.64
CA PHE A 65 -19.33 -9.90 -1.51
C PHE A 65 -17.94 -9.26 -1.35
N ILE A 66 -17.41 -9.25 -0.13
CA ILE A 66 -16.10 -8.64 0.14
C ILE A 66 -14.93 -9.62 -0.04
N THR A 67 -15.17 -10.92 0.05
CA THR A 67 -14.14 -11.94 -0.17
C THR A 67 -14.00 -12.33 -1.63
N THR A 68 -15.03 -12.15 -2.47
CA THR A 68 -14.99 -12.50 -3.91
C THR A 68 -13.74 -11.96 -4.62
N PRO A 69 -13.33 -10.68 -4.45
CA PRO A 69 -12.12 -10.16 -5.09
C PRO A 69 -10.80 -10.79 -4.56
N LEU A 70 -10.82 -11.50 -3.43
CA LEU A 70 -9.65 -12.15 -2.84
C LEU A 70 -9.41 -13.58 -3.36
N VAL A 71 -10.46 -14.26 -3.85
CA VAL A 71 -10.44 -15.71 -4.17
C VAL A 71 -9.57 -16.05 -5.39
N GLY A 72 -9.05 -15.05 -6.12
CA GLY A 72 -8.00 -15.24 -7.13
C GLY A 72 -6.63 -15.61 -6.56
N THR A 73 -6.43 -15.53 -5.23
CA THR A 73 -5.21 -15.90 -4.53
C THR A 73 -5.53 -16.71 -3.28
N ALA A 74 -5.22 -18.00 -3.30
CA ALA A 74 -5.37 -18.98 -2.21
C ALA A 74 -6.80 -19.45 -1.87
N SER A 75 -7.00 -20.75 -2.06
CA SER A 75 -8.10 -21.54 -1.52
C SER A 75 -8.25 -21.35 -0.01
N GLN A 76 -9.47 -20.99 0.41
CA GLN A 76 -10.16 -21.24 1.69
C GLN A 76 -10.99 -20.01 2.09
N VAL A 77 -12.14 -19.82 1.45
CA VAL A 77 -13.26 -19.12 2.09
C VAL A 77 -14.45 -20.08 2.04
N ALA A 78 -14.34 -21.14 2.82
CA ALA A 78 -15.48 -21.97 3.20
C ALA A 78 -15.80 -21.63 4.65
N SER A 79 -16.73 -20.68 4.86
CA SER A 79 -17.51 -20.62 6.09
C SER A 79 -18.65 -19.61 5.91
N VAL A 80 -19.88 -20.04 6.21
CA VAL A 80 -21.13 -19.29 6.42
C VAL A 80 -21.13 -17.84 5.89
N ASP A 81 -21.94 -17.56 4.85
CA ASP A 81 -22.15 -16.21 4.31
C ASP A 81 -22.79 -15.27 5.33
N SER A 82 -21.93 -14.69 6.19
CA SER A 82 -22.32 -13.89 7.32
C SER A 82 -22.58 -12.44 6.92
N ASP A 83 -23.48 -11.79 7.64
CA ASP A 83 -23.72 -10.36 7.50
C ASP A 83 -22.63 -9.58 8.23
N ILE A 84 -21.99 -8.66 7.52
CA ILE A 84 -20.96 -7.78 8.07
C ILE A 84 -21.49 -6.35 8.22
N ALA A 85 -21.28 -5.79 9.40
CA ALA A 85 -21.76 -4.47 9.77
C ALA A 85 -20.90 -3.34 9.17
N LEU A 86 -21.54 -2.20 8.94
CA LEU A 86 -20.90 -0.92 8.63
C LEU A 86 -20.75 -0.15 9.94
N THR A 87 -19.64 0.55 10.12
CA THR A 87 -19.28 1.12 11.44
C THR A 87 -19.10 2.63 11.43
N THR A 88 -18.81 3.20 10.26
CA THR A 88 -18.54 4.63 10.11
C THR A 88 -19.42 5.21 9.00
N VAL A 89 -19.90 6.44 9.19
CA VAL A 89 -20.58 7.24 8.17
C VAL A 89 -19.87 8.58 8.09
N LYS A 90 -19.55 9.04 6.87
CA LYS A 90 -18.93 10.35 6.64
C LYS A 90 -19.38 10.93 5.30
N LEU A 91 -19.16 12.22 5.11
CA LEU A 91 -19.29 12.83 3.78
C LEU A 91 -18.21 12.27 2.85
N MET A 92 -18.59 12.00 1.61
CA MET A 92 -17.67 11.51 0.61
C MET A 92 -16.73 12.64 0.16
N PRO A 93 -15.41 12.48 0.30
CA PRO A 93 -14.45 13.52 -0.04
C PRO A 93 -14.34 13.73 -1.56
N GLY A 94 -14.05 14.95 -2.00
CA GLY A 94 -13.77 15.26 -3.41
C GLY A 94 -14.99 15.60 -4.27
N GLN A 95 -16.19 15.71 -3.70
CA GLN A 95 -17.38 16.16 -4.41
C GLN A 95 -17.69 17.64 -4.13
N SER A 96 -17.73 18.46 -5.18
CA SER A 96 -18.24 19.84 -5.13
C SER A 96 -19.77 19.86 -4.97
N SER A 97 -20.18 20.27 -3.76
CA SER A 97 -21.27 21.17 -3.33
C SER A 97 -22.76 20.93 -3.60
N ASP A 98 -23.23 20.20 -4.61
CA ASP A 98 -24.68 20.33 -4.93
C ASP A 98 -25.55 19.24 -4.25
N MET A 99 -24.97 18.07 -3.98
CA MET A 99 -25.66 16.92 -3.40
C MET A 99 -24.74 16.21 -2.39
N PRO A 100 -25.16 15.99 -1.13
CA PRO A 100 -24.37 15.28 -0.14
C PRO A 100 -24.36 13.80 -0.44
N TRP A 101 -23.17 13.26 -0.67
CA TRP A 101 -22.96 11.82 -0.75
C TRP A 101 -22.34 11.33 0.55
N LEU A 102 -22.93 10.27 1.10
CA LEU A 102 -22.47 9.61 2.29
C LEU A 102 -21.67 8.37 1.93
N LEU A 103 -20.51 8.24 2.56
CA LEU A 103 -19.70 7.03 2.53
C LEU A 103 -19.89 6.30 3.86
N LEU A 104 -20.57 5.15 3.80
CA LEU A 104 -20.65 4.21 4.91
C LEU A 104 -19.54 3.18 4.73
N GLU A 105 -18.78 2.90 5.78
CA GLU A 105 -17.64 2.00 5.69
C GLU A 105 -17.48 1.07 6.89
N GLY A 106 -16.94 -0.11 6.59
CA GLY A 106 -16.39 -1.08 7.53
C GLY A 106 -15.02 -1.55 7.02
N GLN A 107 -14.30 -2.26 7.89
CA GLN A 107 -13.00 -2.84 7.56
C GLN A 107 -12.93 -4.26 8.11
N ARG A 108 -12.31 -5.17 7.35
CA ARG A 108 -12.08 -6.54 7.77
C ARG A 108 -10.69 -6.99 7.34
N ARG A 109 -10.02 -7.75 8.21
CA ARG A 109 -8.68 -8.26 7.95
C ARG A 109 -8.76 -9.72 7.55
N TYR A 110 -8.15 -10.07 6.42
CA TYR A 110 -7.96 -11.43 5.93
C TYR A 110 -6.47 -11.68 5.77
N GLY A 111 -5.86 -12.41 6.71
CA GLY A 111 -4.41 -12.55 6.78
C GLY A 111 -3.73 -11.18 6.88
N ASN A 112 -2.88 -10.86 5.90
CA ASN A 112 -2.17 -9.57 5.82
C ASN A 112 -2.92 -8.49 5.03
N THR A 113 -4.10 -8.80 4.49
CA THR A 113 -4.89 -7.90 3.66
C THR A 113 -5.97 -7.22 4.49
N ILE A 114 -6.02 -5.89 4.45
CA ILE A 114 -7.13 -5.12 5.03
C ILE A 114 -8.09 -4.78 3.90
N VAL A 115 -9.29 -5.37 3.94
CA VAL A 115 -10.38 -5.06 3.00
C VAL A 115 -11.23 -3.96 3.61
N ARG A 116 -11.39 -2.86 2.87
CA ARG A 116 -12.40 -1.85 3.18
C ARG A 116 -13.65 -2.14 2.36
N TYR A 117 -14.82 -1.95 2.95
CA TYR A 117 -16.09 -2.20 2.26
C TYR A 117 -17.14 -1.21 2.74
N GLY A 118 -18.20 -1.03 1.96
CA GLY A 118 -19.15 0.01 2.27
C GLY A 118 -20.31 0.18 1.33
N GLN A 119 -21.08 1.23 1.61
CA GLN A 119 -22.17 1.71 0.79
C GLN A 119 -21.98 3.20 0.49
N ILE A 120 -22.39 3.62 -0.70
CA ILE A 120 -22.49 5.03 -1.07
C ILE A 120 -23.97 5.37 -1.13
N LEU A 121 -24.37 6.40 -0.39
CA LEU A 121 -25.72 6.97 -0.46
C LEU A 121 -25.65 8.40 -0.99
N SER A 122 -26.68 8.85 -1.70
CA SER A 122 -26.92 10.26 -2.00
C SER A 122 -28.15 10.72 -1.24
N TYR A 123 -28.05 11.85 -0.53
CA TYR A 123 -29.25 12.53 -0.03
C TYR A 123 -29.72 13.55 -1.05
N GLN A 124 -31.03 13.58 -1.29
CA GLN A 124 -31.69 14.49 -2.21
C GLN A 124 -32.41 15.58 -1.41
N PRO A 125 -31.98 16.85 -1.43
CA PRO A 125 -32.58 17.90 -0.61
C PRO A 125 -34.07 18.18 -0.93
N TYR A 126 -34.46 18.05 -2.20
CA TYR A 126 -35.83 18.32 -2.66
C TYR A 126 -36.82 17.20 -2.25
N SER A 127 -36.51 15.94 -2.57
CA SER A 127 -37.35 14.79 -2.23
C SER A 127 -37.18 14.34 -0.77
N GLN A 128 -36.07 14.75 -0.15
CA GLN A 128 -35.68 14.49 1.22
C GLN A 128 -35.34 13.04 1.53
N ARG A 129 -34.98 12.28 0.49
CA ARG A 129 -34.72 10.86 0.59
C ARG A 129 -33.25 10.54 0.49
N LEU A 130 -32.86 9.44 1.14
CA LEU A 130 -31.56 8.82 0.99
C LEU A 130 -31.66 7.70 -0.06
N HIS A 131 -30.88 7.82 -1.12
CA HIS A 131 -30.79 6.81 -2.17
C HIS A 131 -29.47 6.07 -2.10
N ARG A 132 -29.51 4.75 -1.96
CA ARG A 132 -28.31 3.93 -2.06
C ARG A 132 -27.89 3.82 -3.52
N LEU A 133 -26.67 4.27 -3.81
CA LEU A 133 -26.10 4.25 -5.15
C LEU A 133 -25.31 2.98 -5.44
N LEU A 134 -24.46 2.55 -4.49
CA LEU A 134 -23.49 1.48 -4.75
C LEU A 134 -23.07 0.78 -3.46
N ASN A 135 -22.97 -0.55 -3.50
CA ASN A 135 -22.18 -1.33 -2.55
C ASN A 135 -20.76 -1.49 -3.12
N TRP A 136 -19.74 -1.36 -2.29
CA TRP A 136 -18.36 -1.44 -2.74
C TRP A 136 -17.47 -2.24 -1.78
N SER A 137 -16.40 -2.80 -2.33
CA SER A 137 -15.33 -3.47 -1.60
C SER A 137 -13.99 -3.12 -2.26
N SER A 138 -12.96 -2.92 -1.44
CA SER A 138 -11.59 -2.59 -1.84
C SER A 138 -10.61 -3.47 -1.07
N SER A 139 -10.04 -4.45 -1.77
CA SER A 139 -8.95 -5.29 -1.26
C SER A 139 -7.63 -4.53 -1.12
N ALA A 140 -7.52 -3.36 -1.76
CA ALA A 140 -6.37 -2.47 -1.62
C ALA A 140 -6.42 -1.63 -0.32
N GLY A 141 -7.48 -1.74 0.47
CA GLY A 141 -7.61 -1.01 1.74
C GLY A 141 -7.88 0.50 1.57
N GLN A 142 -8.34 0.93 0.40
CA GLN A 142 -8.60 2.33 0.08
C GLN A 142 -10.11 2.58 -0.08
N PRO A 143 -10.63 3.76 0.31
CA PRO A 143 -12.02 4.12 0.02
C PRO A 143 -12.18 4.43 -1.48
N PRO A 144 -13.41 4.42 -2.01
CA PRO A 144 -13.70 4.88 -3.37
C PRO A 144 -13.24 6.33 -3.58
N GLN A 145 -12.68 6.63 -4.75
CA GLN A 145 -12.10 7.94 -5.05
C GLN A 145 -12.74 8.56 -6.30
N TRP A 146 -13.10 9.83 -6.19
CA TRP A 146 -13.53 10.61 -7.33
C TRP A 146 -12.36 11.03 -8.21
N ARG A 147 -12.58 11.01 -9.52
CA ARG A 147 -11.68 11.53 -10.54
C ARG A 147 -12.47 12.29 -11.59
N HIS A 148 -11.83 13.29 -12.20
CA HIS A 148 -12.35 13.98 -13.37
C HIS A 148 -11.78 13.35 -14.65
N SER A 149 -12.63 13.10 -15.63
CA SER A 149 -12.29 12.69 -17.00
C SER A 149 -12.89 13.68 -18.00
N GLU A 150 -12.48 13.56 -19.27
CA GLU A 150 -13.06 14.33 -20.39
C GLU A 150 -14.58 14.13 -20.54
N THR A 151 -15.08 12.99 -20.06
CA THR A 151 -16.49 12.57 -20.12
C THR A 151 -17.27 12.89 -18.85
N GLY A 152 -16.64 13.48 -17.84
CA GLY A 152 -17.28 13.91 -16.60
C GLY A 152 -16.65 13.34 -15.32
N LYS A 153 -17.46 13.17 -14.27
CA LYS A 153 -16.98 12.63 -12.99
C LYS A 153 -17.04 11.11 -12.98
N GLN A 154 -15.93 10.48 -12.60
CA GLN A 154 -15.81 9.03 -12.50
C GLN A 154 -15.45 8.63 -11.07
N LEU A 155 -16.03 7.53 -10.60
CA LEU A 155 -15.72 6.92 -9.31
C LEU A 155 -14.85 5.68 -9.51
N VAL A 156 -13.68 5.66 -8.87
CA VAL A 156 -12.71 4.57 -8.93
C VAL A 156 -12.79 3.75 -7.64
N ILE A 157 -12.85 2.43 -7.77
CA ILE A 157 -12.70 1.48 -6.66
C ILE A 157 -11.52 0.56 -6.96
N ASN A 158 -10.52 0.57 -6.07
CA ASN A 158 -9.32 -0.23 -6.20
C ASN A 158 -9.49 -1.59 -5.51
N GLN A 159 -9.60 -2.66 -6.29
CA GLN A 159 -9.73 -4.05 -5.83
C GLN A 159 -8.42 -4.84 -6.01
N THR A 160 -7.31 -4.16 -6.30
CA THR A 160 -5.99 -4.79 -6.53
C THR A 160 -5.59 -5.68 -5.36
N VAL A 161 -5.15 -6.90 -5.67
CA VAL A 161 -4.55 -7.85 -4.73
C VAL A 161 -3.16 -8.22 -5.21
N GLY A 162 -2.14 -7.92 -4.40
CA GLY A 162 -0.74 -8.18 -4.74
C GLY A 162 -0.32 -7.44 -6.02
N LEU A 163 0.17 -8.20 -7.01
CA LEU A 163 0.71 -7.65 -8.26
C LEU A 163 -0.35 -7.53 -9.37
N ARG A 164 -1.52 -8.17 -9.27
CA ARG A 164 -2.52 -8.09 -10.34
C ARG A 164 -3.43 -6.89 -10.12
N PRO A 165 -3.46 -5.90 -11.03
CA PRO A 165 -4.37 -4.77 -10.90
C PRO A 165 -5.81 -5.24 -10.98
N SER A 166 -6.68 -4.60 -10.21
CA SER A 166 -8.13 -4.73 -10.40
C SER A 166 -8.77 -3.41 -10.00
N PHE A 167 -9.41 -2.75 -10.96
CA PHE A 167 -10.11 -1.49 -10.75
C PHE A 167 -11.52 -1.60 -11.29
N LEU A 168 -12.49 -1.13 -10.51
CA LEU A 168 -13.83 -0.82 -11.02
C LEU A 168 -13.93 0.67 -11.25
N LEU A 169 -14.54 1.05 -12.37
CA LEU A 169 -14.75 2.44 -12.74
C LEU A 169 -16.23 2.66 -13.04
N TYR A 170 -16.81 3.65 -12.38
CA TYR A 170 -18.21 4.05 -12.57
C TYR A 170 -18.29 5.46 -13.11
N GLN A 171 -19.08 5.67 -14.15
CA GLN A 171 -19.43 7.00 -14.64
C GLN A 171 -20.61 7.55 -13.84
N LEU A 172 -20.51 8.80 -13.38
CA LEU A 172 -21.65 9.51 -12.83
C LEU A 172 -22.58 9.93 -13.96
N VAL A 173 -23.83 9.47 -13.89
CA VAL A 173 -24.94 9.92 -14.73
C VAL A 173 -25.81 10.87 -13.88
N PRO A 174 -25.89 12.16 -14.22
CA PRO A 174 -26.60 13.18 -13.43
C PRO A 174 -28.13 13.10 -13.64
N ASN A 175 -28.73 11.96 -13.27
CA ASN A 175 -30.18 11.77 -13.21
C ASN A 175 -30.72 12.21 -11.84
N ASP A 176 -32.05 12.18 -11.67
CA ASP A 176 -32.72 12.35 -10.38
C ASP A 176 -33.50 11.06 -10.03
N PRO A 177 -32.97 10.13 -9.21
CA PRO A 177 -31.68 10.18 -8.51
C PRO A 177 -30.45 9.96 -9.39
N PRO A 178 -29.28 10.48 -8.96
CA PRO A 178 -28.03 10.25 -9.67
C PRO A 178 -27.72 8.76 -9.71
N GLN A 179 -27.07 8.32 -10.79
CA GLN A 179 -26.71 6.92 -10.98
C GLN A 179 -25.22 6.76 -11.24
N LEU A 180 -24.67 5.64 -10.75
CA LEU A 180 -23.31 5.21 -11.03
C LEU A 180 -23.38 4.05 -12.03
N LYS A 181 -23.02 4.31 -13.30
CA LYS A 181 -23.01 3.30 -14.36
C LYS A 181 -21.61 2.67 -14.43
N GLU A 182 -21.52 1.37 -14.21
CA GLU A 182 -20.24 0.64 -14.33
C GLU A 182 -19.75 0.65 -15.78
N ILE A 183 -18.47 0.97 -15.95
CA ILE A 183 -17.78 0.88 -17.24
C ILE A 183 -17.25 -0.54 -17.37
N SER A 184 -17.65 -1.23 -18.44
CA SER A 184 -17.30 -2.63 -18.67
C SER A 184 -16.51 -2.78 -19.97
N VAL A 185 -15.47 -3.62 -19.96
CA VAL A 185 -14.70 -4.01 -21.16
C VAL A 185 -15.33 -5.21 -21.91
N TYR A 186 -16.42 -5.78 -21.38
CA TYR A 186 -17.08 -6.96 -21.97
C TYR A 186 -18.10 -6.63 -23.06
N ARG A 187 -18.42 -5.34 -23.24
CA ARG A 187 -19.40 -4.89 -24.25
C ARG A 187 -18.75 -3.86 -25.16
N SER A 188 -18.80 -4.10 -26.47
CA SER A 188 -18.41 -3.10 -27.46
C SER A 188 -19.49 -2.03 -27.59
N VAL A 189 -19.08 -0.76 -27.69
CA VAL A 189 -19.98 0.38 -27.87
C VAL A 189 -20.40 0.57 -29.33
N TYR A 190 -19.61 0.03 -30.27
CA TYR A 190 -19.82 0.18 -31.72
C TYR A 190 -20.56 -1.00 -32.37
N GLY A 191 -20.97 -2.01 -31.58
CA GLY A 191 -21.73 -3.18 -32.06
C GLY A 191 -20.92 -4.17 -32.91
N SER A 192 -21.60 -5.20 -33.44
CA SER A 192 -20.97 -6.31 -34.20
C SER A 192 -20.50 -5.95 -35.62
N GLN A 193 -20.87 -4.77 -36.12
CA GLN A 193 -20.50 -4.29 -37.45
C GLN A 193 -18.98 -4.07 -37.61
N LEU A 194 -18.24 -4.04 -36.49
CA LEU A 194 -16.82 -3.74 -36.43
C LEU A 194 -15.98 -4.86 -35.81
N SER A 195 -16.49 -6.10 -35.74
CA SER A 195 -15.89 -7.27 -35.04
C SER A 195 -14.41 -7.62 -35.33
N THR A 196 -13.75 -6.92 -36.25
CA THR A 196 -12.30 -7.02 -36.55
C THR A 196 -11.50 -5.72 -36.36
N SER A 197 -12.15 -4.65 -35.90
CA SER A 197 -11.57 -3.32 -35.66
C SER A 197 -10.53 -3.36 -34.54
N LEU A 198 -9.58 -2.42 -34.56
CA LEU A 198 -8.58 -2.26 -33.51
C LEU A 198 -9.23 -2.09 -32.12
N TYR A 199 -10.42 -1.48 -32.07
CA TYR A 199 -11.20 -1.29 -30.86
C TYR A 199 -11.63 -2.61 -30.21
N ASP A 200 -12.30 -3.48 -30.98
CA ASP A 200 -12.79 -4.76 -30.45
C ASP A 200 -11.63 -5.69 -30.08
N LYS A 201 -10.52 -5.63 -30.83
CA LYS A 201 -9.29 -6.35 -30.48
C LYS A 201 -8.68 -5.81 -29.19
N ALA A 202 -8.69 -4.50 -28.96
CA ALA A 202 -8.22 -3.90 -27.71
C ALA A 202 -9.09 -4.33 -26.52
N LEU A 203 -10.41 -4.33 -26.67
CA LEU A 203 -11.33 -4.85 -25.64
C LEU A 203 -11.09 -6.33 -25.36
N LYS A 204 -10.89 -7.13 -26.40
CA LYS A 204 -10.56 -8.55 -26.26
C LYS A 204 -9.27 -8.76 -25.47
N LEU A 205 -8.22 -7.98 -25.73
CA LEU A 205 -6.99 -8.00 -24.94
C LEU A 205 -7.24 -7.62 -23.47
N ALA A 206 -8.05 -6.60 -23.19
CA ALA A 206 -8.42 -6.20 -21.83
C ALA A 206 -9.16 -7.32 -21.08
N GLN A 207 -10.07 -8.04 -21.74
CA GLN A 207 -10.79 -9.19 -21.15
C GLN A 207 -9.85 -10.34 -20.75
N GLY A 208 -8.66 -10.40 -21.36
CA GLY A 208 -7.58 -11.33 -21.01
C GLY A 208 -6.55 -10.76 -20.02
N ASP A 209 -6.81 -9.60 -19.40
CA ASP A 209 -5.88 -8.85 -18.56
C ASP A 209 -4.57 -8.41 -19.27
N VAL A 210 -4.55 -8.35 -20.60
CA VAL A 210 -3.37 -7.92 -21.37
C VAL A 210 -3.36 -6.40 -21.49
N TRP A 211 -3.30 -5.73 -20.33
CA TRP A 211 -3.64 -4.31 -20.18
C TRP A 211 -2.77 -3.36 -21.00
N SER A 212 -1.44 -3.52 -21.00
CA SER A 212 -0.55 -2.62 -21.75
C SER A 212 -0.74 -2.71 -23.26
N HIS A 213 -0.91 -3.92 -23.80
CA HIS A 213 -1.19 -4.10 -25.22
C HIS A 213 -2.58 -3.59 -25.59
N SER A 214 -3.57 -3.85 -24.73
CA SER A 214 -4.92 -3.31 -24.87
C SER A 214 -4.89 -1.77 -24.92
N PHE A 215 -4.16 -1.14 -24.01
CA PHE A 215 -4.04 0.32 -23.95
C PHE A 215 -3.45 0.92 -25.24
N GLN A 216 -2.30 0.39 -25.70
CA GLN A 216 -1.67 0.84 -26.94
C GLN A 216 -2.58 0.66 -28.17
N MET A 217 -3.30 -0.46 -28.22
CA MET A 217 -4.24 -0.74 -29.30
C MET A 217 -5.47 0.18 -29.23
N MET A 218 -5.98 0.45 -28.03
CA MET A 218 -7.10 1.36 -27.81
C MET A 218 -6.74 2.81 -28.18
N GLN A 219 -5.53 3.29 -27.85
CA GLN A 219 -5.02 4.58 -28.31
C GLN A 219 -4.87 4.66 -29.83
N SER A 220 -4.56 3.54 -30.49
CA SER A 220 -4.51 3.47 -31.95
C SER A 220 -5.93 3.50 -32.54
N ALA A 221 -6.87 2.78 -31.93
CA ALA A 221 -8.28 2.82 -32.31
C ALA A 221 -8.88 4.23 -32.16
N GLN A 222 -8.57 4.93 -31.07
CA GLN A 222 -8.98 6.33 -30.86
C GLN A 222 -8.51 7.23 -32.01
N ARG A 223 -7.23 7.13 -32.40
CA ARG A 223 -6.68 7.89 -33.53
C ARG A 223 -7.33 7.52 -34.86
N SER A 224 -7.62 6.24 -35.10
CA SER A 224 -8.26 5.78 -36.33
C SER A 224 -9.73 6.17 -36.44
N LEU A 225 -10.47 6.20 -35.33
CA LEU A 225 -11.88 6.59 -35.29
C LEU A 225 -12.07 8.10 -35.29
N ALA A 226 -11.11 8.86 -34.75
CA ALA A 226 -11.12 10.32 -34.70
C ALA A 226 -12.48 10.88 -34.24
N GLU A 227 -13.22 11.54 -35.13
CA GLU A 227 -14.55 12.13 -34.83
C GLU A 227 -15.61 11.10 -34.44
N ALA A 228 -15.46 9.83 -34.84
CA ALA A 228 -16.34 8.74 -34.43
C ALA A 228 -16.04 8.21 -33.02
N TRP A 229 -15.02 8.74 -32.33
CA TRP A 229 -14.68 8.35 -30.96
C TRP A 229 -15.75 8.80 -29.96
N SER A 230 -16.45 7.85 -29.36
CA SER A 230 -17.58 8.14 -28.48
C SER A 230 -17.15 8.37 -27.03
N PRO A 231 -17.95 9.09 -26.22
CA PRO A 231 -17.72 9.21 -24.77
C PRO A 231 -17.66 7.85 -24.05
N ASP A 232 -18.48 6.88 -24.45
CA ASP A 232 -18.44 5.53 -23.86
C ASP A 232 -17.16 4.78 -24.24
N ALA A 233 -16.60 4.99 -25.44
CA ALA A 233 -15.28 4.49 -25.83
C ALA A 233 -14.16 5.14 -25.00
N GLN A 234 -14.24 6.45 -24.74
CA GLN A 234 -13.31 7.17 -23.87
C GLN A 234 -13.32 6.62 -22.44
N ASN A 235 -14.50 6.32 -21.90
CA ASN A 235 -14.67 5.69 -20.59
C ASN A 235 -13.98 4.31 -20.52
N GLN A 236 -14.10 3.48 -21.57
CA GLN A 236 -13.42 2.19 -21.63
C GLN A 236 -11.90 2.34 -21.75
N LEU A 237 -11.42 3.32 -22.52
CA LEU A 237 -10.00 3.68 -22.57
C LEU A 237 -9.48 4.10 -21.18
N ASP A 238 -10.24 4.88 -20.42
CA ASP A 238 -9.87 5.30 -19.07
C ASP A 238 -9.72 4.12 -18.09
N LEU A 239 -10.60 3.13 -18.18
CA LEU A 239 -10.53 1.91 -17.38
C LEU A 239 -9.31 1.05 -17.76
N ILE A 240 -9.05 0.89 -19.06
CA ILE A 240 -7.88 0.15 -19.55
C ILE A 240 -6.59 0.85 -19.13
N ARG A 241 -6.55 2.20 -19.24
CA ARG A 241 -5.42 3.03 -18.81
C ARG A 241 -5.10 2.83 -17.34
N LEU A 242 -6.09 2.83 -16.45
CA LEU A 242 -5.89 2.59 -15.02
C LEU A 242 -5.15 1.28 -14.74
N HIS A 243 -5.54 0.20 -15.42
CA HIS A 243 -4.89 -1.09 -15.25
C HIS A 243 -3.48 -1.10 -15.85
N ALA A 244 -3.32 -0.57 -17.07
CA ALA A 244 -2.04 -0.53 -17.77
C ALA A 244 -0.99 0.31 -17.04
N GLU A 245 -1.36 1.49 -16.54
CA GLU A 245 -0.45 2.34 -15.75
C GLU A 245 0.04 1.62 -14.50
N ARG A 246 -0.84 0.86 -13.83
CA ARG A 246 -0.49 0.08 -12.64
C ARG A 246 0.51 -1.04 -12.96
N THR A 247 0.28 -1.82 -14.01
CA THR A 247 1.19 -2.92 -14.39
C THR A 247 2.49 -2.40 -14.95
N GLN A 248 2.47 -1.32 -15.73
CA GLN A 248 3.70 -0.68 -16.20
C GLN A 248 4.52 -0.12 -15.05
N ALA A 249 3.89 0.54 -14.07
CA ALA A 249 4.58 1.02 -12.88
C ALA A 249 5.27 -0.14 -12.12
N GLN A 250 4.62 -1.30 -12.02
CA GLN A 250 5.24 -2.50 -11.45
C GLN A 250 6.46 -2.98 -12.26
N THR A 251 6.42 -2.97 -13.59
CA THR A 251 7.59 -3.38 -14.39
C THR A 251 8.78 -2.41 -14.29
N LYS A 252 8.51 -1.14 -14.00
CA LYS A 252 9.51 -0.08 -13.79
C LYS A 252 10.07 -0.08 -12.37
N GLN A 253 9.38 -0.71 -11.43
CA GLN A 253 9.86 -0.85 -10.06
C GLN A 253 11.09 -1.75 -10.05
N THR A 254 12.08 -1.38 -9.23
CA THR A 254 13.25 -2.24 -9.03
C THR A 254 12.90 -3.37 -8.07
N TRP A 255 12.80 -4.58 -8.60
CA TRP A 255 12.58 -5.79 -7.81
C TRP A 255 13.92 -6.40 -7.37
N SER A 256 14.01 -6.85 -6.11
CA SER A 256 15.18 -7.59 -5.61
C SER A 256 15.31 -8.98 -6.23
N ASN A 257 14.17 -9.60 -6.56
CA ASN A 257 14.13 -10.96 -7.07
C ASN A 257 13.84 -10.94 -8.58
N GLN A 258 14.75 -11.51 -9.38
CA GLN A 258 14.60 -11.66 -10.83
C GLN A 258 13.30 -12.41 -11.20
N GLN A 259 12.87 -13.40 -10.42
CA GLN A 259 11.61 -14.12 -10.63
C GLN A 259 10.40 -13.19 -10.46
N GLN A 260 10.44 -12.27 -9.48
CA GLN A 260 9.39 -11.27 -9.31
C GLN A 260 9.37 -10.31 -10.50
N HIS A 261 10.55 -9.91 -11.00
CA HIS A 261 10.62 -9.04 -12.17
C HIS A 261 10.05 -9.71 -13.43
N ILE A 262 10.44 -10.97 -13.70
CA ILE A 262 9.82 -11.81 -14.75
C ILE A 262 8.31 -11.80 -14.58
N PHE A 263 7.82 -12.07 -13.38
CA PHE A 263 6.38 -12.16 -13.13
C PHE A 263 5.66 -10.82 -13.34
N THR A 264 6.26 -9.69 -12.99
CA THR A 264 5.69 -8.37 -13.32
C THR A 264 5.65 -8.11 -14.83
N TYR A 265 6.68 -8.52 -15.58
CA TYR A 265 6.65 -8.45 -17.04
C TYR A 265 5.55 -9.34 -17.63
N LEU A 266 5.34 -10.53 -17.09
CA LEU A 266 4.26 -11.42 -17.52
C LEU A 266 2.87 -10.82 -17.23
N ILE A 267 2.66 -10.24 -16.06
CA ILE A 267 1.40 -9.57 -15.71
C ILE A 267 1.13 -8.37 -16.64
N ASP A 268 2.16 -7.59 -16.99
CA ASP A 268 2.02 -6.47 -17.91
C ASP A 268 1.89 -6.90 -19.38
N GLY A 269 2.16 -8.17 -19.69
CA GLY A 269 2.21 -8.71 -21.04
C GLY A 269 3.50 -8.38 -21.80
N GLN A 270 4.57 -7.94 -21.14
CA GLN A 270 5.89 -7.74 -21.74
C GLN A 270 6.64 -9.09 -21.93
N TRP A 271 6.03 -10.00 -22.68
CA TRP A 271 6.47 -11.38 -22.89
C TRP A 271 7.93 -11.51 -23.33
N LYS A 272 8.36 -10.63 -24.25
CA LYS A 272 9.75 -10.58 -24.73
C LYS A 272 10.74 -10.27 -23.61
N LYS A 273 10.48 -9.26 -22.79
CA LYS A 273 11.38 -8.91 -21.67
C LYS A 273 11.42 -10.00 -20.63
N ALA A 274 10.27 -10.58 -20.28
CA ALA A 274 10.21 -11.72 -19.38
C ALA A 274 11.07 -12.88 -19.90
N LEU A 275 10.96 -13.22 -21.19
CA LEU A 275 11.69 -14.32 -21.79
C LEU A 275 13.20 -14.04 -21.82
N THR A 276 13.60 -12.81 -22.18
CA THR A 276 15.02 -12.41 -22.18
C THR A 276 15.65 -12.55 -20.81
N VAL A 277 14.97 -12.11 -19.73
CA VAL A 277 15.51 -12.26 -18.36
C VAL A 277 15.67 -13.74 -18.00
N LEU A 278 14.74 -14.61 -18.41
CA LEU A 278 14.82 -16.05 -18.18
C LEU A 278 15.96 -16.69 -18.98
N GLU A 279 16.14 -16.30 -20.24
CA GLU A 279 17.20 -16.76 -21.13
C GLU A 279 18.60 -16.38 -20.64
N GLU A 280 18.74 -15.17 -20.10
CA GLU A 280 20.01 -14.66 -19.54
C GLU A 280 20.35 -15.29 -18.19
N ASN A 281 19.38 -15.90 -17.50
CA ASN A 281 19.54 -16.45 -16.16
C ASN A 281 18.98 -17.89 -16.07
N PRO A 282 19.63 -18.88 -16.68
CA PRO A 282 19.13 -20.27 -16.71
C PRO A 282 19.03 -20.90 -15.31
N THR A 283 19.74 -20.37 -14.32
CA THR A 283 19.73 -20.84 -12.92
C THR A 283 18.37 -20.64 -12.23
N ILE A 284 17.55 -19.68 -12.68
CA ILE A 284 16.22 -19.40 -12.09
C ILE A 284 15.07 -20.10 -12.84
N TYR A 285 15.38 -20.94 -13.83
CA TYR A 285 14.38 -21.60 -14.69
C TYR A 285 13.33 -22.39 -13.90
N GLU A 286 13.76 -23.41 -13.15
CA GLU A 286 12.87 -24.29 -12.37
C GLU A 286 12.01 -23.51 -11.38
N THR A 287 12.62 -22.56 -10.68
CA THR A 287 11.92 -21.71 -9.73
C THR A 287 10.91 -20.77 -10.39
N THR A 288 11.19 -20.33 -11.62
CA THR A 288 10.27 -19.52 -12.42
C THR A 288 9.08 -20.36 -12.86
N LEU A 289 9.30 -21.59 -13.33
CA LEU A 289 8.23 -22.52 -13.70
C LEU A 289 7.29 -22.80 -12.52
N LYS A 290 7.83 -23.15 -11.35
CA LYS A 290 7.03 -23.35 -10.13
C LYS A 290 6.22 -22.11 -9.76
N ARG A 291 6.77 -20.92 -9.97
CA ARG A 291 6.05 -19.66 -9.68
C ARG A 291 4.92 -19.41 -10.67
N VAL A 292 5.14 -19.57 -11.97
CA VAL A 292 4.08 -19.34 -12.98
C VAL A 292 2.98 -20.40 -12.91
N GLU A 293 3.27 -21.60 -12.40
CA GLU A 293 2.26 -22.64 -12.14
C GLU A 293 1.21 -22.18 -11.12
N GLN A 294 1.63 -21.48 -10.05
CA GLN A 294 0.73 -20.93 -9.02
C GLN A 294 -0.31 -19.96 -9.59
N ASP A 295 0.02 -19.31 -10.70
CA ASP A 295 -0.76 -18.28 -11.38
C ASP A 295 -1.24 -18.73 -12.77
N PHE A 296 -1.21 -20.04 -13.03
CA PHE A 296 -1.42 -20.62 -14.35
C PHE A 296 -2.71 -20.15 -15.00
N ALA A 297 -3.85 -20.18 -14.29
CA ALA A 297 -5.16 -19.89 -14.88
C ALA A 297 -5.22 -18.47 -15.47
N ALA A 298 -4.70 -17.48 -14.73
CA ALA A 298 -4.69 -16.09 -15.17
C ALA A 298 -3.67 -15.86 -16.30
N LEU A 299 -2.43 -16.37 -16.16
CA LEU A 299 -1.40 -16.23 -17.21
C LEU A 299 -1.80 -16.95 -18.50
N TRP A 300 -2.40 -18.13 -18.40
CA TRP A 300 -2.89 -18.90 -19.54
C TRP A 300 -4.00 -18.13 -20.29
N ARG A 301 -4.92 -17.51 -19.56
CA ARG A 301 -5.94 -16.62 -20.16
C ARG A 301 -5.27 -15.47 -20.92
N SER A 302 -4.31 -14.77 -20.32
CA SER A 302 -3.60 -13.66 -20.96
C SER A 302 -2.85 -14.11 -22.22
N VAL A 303 -2.11 -15.21 -22.16
CA VAL A 303 -1.36 -15.78 -23.29
C VAL A 303 -2.30 -16.20 -24.43
N THR A 304 -3.37 -16.93 -24.11
CA THR A 304 -4.30 -17.43 -25.13
C THR A 304 -5.06 -16.30 -25.81
N ILE A 305 -5.51 -15.29 -25.06
CA ILE A 305 -6.17 -14.10 -25.61
C ILE A 305 -5.19 -13.28 -26.45
N HIS A 306 -3.96 -13.06 -25.99
CA HIS A 306 -2.94 -12.37 -26.77
C HIS A 306 -2.66 -13.09 -28.08
N LEU A 307 -2.53 -14.42 -28.09
CA LEU A 307 -2.33 -15.21 -29.31
C LEU A 307 -3.56 -15.26 -30.23
N GLN A 308 -4.77 -15.02 -29.72
CA GLN A 308 -5.95 -14.86 -30.60
C GLN A 308 -5.90 -13.53 -31.37
N VAL A 309 -5.25 -12.51 -30.82
CA VAL A 309 -5.10 -11.19 -31.47
C VAL A 309 -3.79 -11.09 -32.26
N HIS A 310 -2.72 -11.71 -31.76
CA HIS A 310 -1.37 -11.73 -32.31
C HIS A 310 -0.85 -13.17 -32.47
N PRO A 311 -1.40 -13.96 -33.41
CA PRO A 311 -1.10 -15.38 -33.53
C PRO A 311 0.36 -15.70 -33.85
N GLN A 312 1.10 -14.75 -34.44
CA GLN A 312 2.50 -14.90 -34.85
C GLN A 312 3.51 -14.40 -33.80
N ASP A 313 3.06 -13.97 -32.61
CA ASP A 313 3.97 -13.53 -31.55
C ASP A 313 4.74 -14.73 -30.96
N VAL A 314 5.97 -14.90 -31.45
CA VAL A 314 6.88 -15.99 -31.05
C VAL A 314 7.16 -15.99 -29.55
N THR A 315 7.33 -14.82 -28.92
CA THR A 315 7.61 -14.75 -27.49
C THR A 315 6.43 -15.19 -26.64
N THR A 316 5.22 -14.82 -27.04
CA THR A 316 3.99 -15.28 -26.38
C THR A 316 3.76 -16.78 -26.60
N GLN A 317 4.06 -17.30 -27.80
CA GLN A 317 4.02 -18.74 -28.06
C GLN A 317 4.98 -19.51 -27.13
N ILE A 318 6.22 -19.04 -26.96
CA ILE A 318 7.19 -19.68 -26.05
C ILE A 318 6.67 -19.66 -24.61
N TRP A 319 6.13 -18.54 -24.12
CA TRP A 319 5.53 -18.49 -22.78
C TRP A 319 4.32 -19.41 -22.62
N GLY A 320 3.50 -19.58 -23.65
CA GLY A 320 2.43 -20.58 -23.65
C GLY A 320 2.96 -22.01 -23.49
N ALA A 321 4.06 -22.34 -24.16
CA ALA A 321 4.72 -23.62 -24.00
C ALA A 321 5.36 -23.77 -22.60
N LEU A 322 6.00 -22.73 -22.06
CA LEU A 322 6.57 -22.75 -20.70
C LEU A 322 5.49 -22.93 -19.62
N LEU A 323 4.31 -22.33 -19.78
CA LEU A 323 3.18 -22.55 -18.87
C LEU A 323 2.69 -24.01 -18.90
N ILE A 324 2.63 -24.62 -20.10
CA ILE A 324 2.31 -26.05 -20.23
C ILE A 324 3.39 -26.90 -19.59
N THR A 325 4.66 -26.53 -19.77
CA THR A 325 5.80 -27.22 -19.13
C THR A 325 5.66 -27.20 -17.62
N ALA A 326 5.33 -26.03 -17.05
CA ALA A 326 5.17 -25.86 -15.60
C ALA A 326 4.05 -26.71 -15.00
N ARG A 327 2.97 -26.98 -15.75
CA ARG A 327 1.78 -27.71 -15.25
C ARG A 327 1.73 -29.18 -15.66
N GLN A 328 2.40 -29.54 -16.76
CA GLN A 328 2.36 -30.86 -17.37
C GLN A 328 3.78 -31.38 -17.58
N SER A 329 4.33 -31.22 -18.79
CA SER A 329 5.68 -31.68 -19.13
C SER A 329 6.27 -30.90 -20.31
N PRO A 330 7.60 -30.93 -20.49
CA PRO A 330 8.26 -30.36 -21.67
C PRO A 330 7.78 -30.94 -23.01
N GLU A 331 7.44 -32.23 -23.06
CA GLU A 331 6.98 -32.91 -24.27
C GLU A 331 5.60 -32.39 -24.70
N ALA A 332 4.69 -32.24 -23.74
CA ALA A 332 3.36 -31.66 -23.98
C ALA A 332 3.46 -30.20 -24.48
N ALA A 333 4.42 -29.44 -23.94
CA ALA A 333 4.71 -28.08 -24.36
C ALA A 333 5.24 -28.00 -25.80
N GLU A 334 6.17 -28.89 -26.18
CA GLU A 334 6.64 -28.99 -27.56
C GLU A 334 5.53 -29.36 -28.53
N GLU A 335 4.69 -30.34 -28.18
CA GLU A 335 3.57 -30.77 -29.02
C GLU A 335 2.58 -29.61 -29.23
N TRP A 336 2.24 -28.90 -28.15
CA TRP A 336 1.39 -27.71 -28.23
C TRP A 336 2.02 -26.62 -29.09
N LEU A 337 3.33 -26.35 -28.94
CA LEU A 337 4.02 -25.33 -29.72
C LEU A 337 4.08 -25.69 -31.21
N ARG A 338 4.27 -26.97 -31.56
CA ARG A 338 4.20 -27.46 -32.96
C ARG A 338 2.84 -27.24 -33.60
N LYS A 339 1.75 -27.26 -32.82
CA LYS A 339 0.40 -26.91 -33.29
C LYS A 339 0.23 -25.42 -33.54
N LYS A 340 1.08 -24.56 -32.96
CA LYS A 340 1.04 -23.09 -33.10
C LYS A 340 2.01 -22.55 -34.15
N THR A 341 3.17 -23.17 -34.31
CA THR A 341 4.21 -22.73 -35.24
C THR A 341 4.94 -23.89 -35.88
N ARG A 342 5.35 -23.70 -37.15
CA ARG A 342 6.25 -24.62 -37.87
C ARG A 342 7.71 -24.18 -37.81
N SER A 343 8.02 -23.07 -37.12
CA SER A 343 9.37 -22.52 -37.03
C SER A 343 10.28 -23.42 -36.20
N ARG A 344 11.28 -24.02 -36.85
CA ARG A 344 12.33 -24.79 -36.17
C ARG A 344 13.10 -23.92 -35.18
N ALA A 345 13.39 -22.66 -35.52
CA ALA A 345 14.09 -21.74 -34.64
C ALA A 345 13.31 -21.47 -33.33
N THR A 346 11.98 -21.41 -33.40
CA THR A 346 11.14 -21.22 -32.21
C THR A 346 11.17 -22.45 -31.30
N LEU A 347 11.14 -23.65 -31.87
CA LEU A 347 11.26 -24.91 -31.11
C LEU A 347 12.64 -25.05 -30.47
N GLU A 348 13.72 -24.74 -31.20
CA GLU A 348 15.08 -24.76 -30.65
C GLU A 348 15.25 -23.73 -29.54
N ARG A 349 14.64 -22.54 -29.69
CA ARG A 349 14.66 -21.53 -28.64
C ARG A 349 13.97 -22.01 -27.36
N LEU A 350 12.80 -22.65 -27.44
CA LEU A 350 12.14 -23.27 -26.28
C LEU A 350 13.06 -24.29 -25.59
N ARG A 351 13.70 -25.18 -26.37
CA ARG A 351 14.62 -26.19 -25.84
C ARG A 351 15.84 -25.58 -25.17
N ALA A 352 16.38 -24.51 -25.74
CA ALA A 352 17.54 -23.82 -25.19
C ALA A 352 17.22 -23.20 -23.81
N VAL A 353 16.02 -22.63 -23.64
CA VAL A 353 15.58 -22.08 -22.33
C VAL A 353 15.52 -23.17 -21.26
N GLY A 354 15.12 -24.39 -21.61
CA GLY A 354 14.99 -25.52 -20.68
C GLY A 354 16.28 -26.32 -20.41
N ARG A 355 17.40 -26.03 -21.09
CA ARG A 355 18.67 -26.74 -20.88
C ARG A 355 19.55 -25.98 -19.89
N GLN A 356 19.75 -26.53 -18.70
CA GLN A 356 20.88 -26.15 -17.85
C GLN A 356 22.20 -26.62 -18.50
N PRO A 357 23.27 -25.81 -18.52
CA PRO A 357 24.61 -26.38 -18.55
C PRO A 357 24.78 -27.20 -17.27
N ALA A 358 25.05 -28.50 -17.41
CA ALA A 358 25.35 -29.36 -16.26
C ALA A 358 26.49 -28.73 -15.45
N PRO A 359 26.40 -28.66 -14.11
CA PRO A 359 27.56 -28.29 -13.32
C PRO A 359 28.67 -29.31 -13.62
N PRO A 360 29.94 -28.88 -13.77
CA PRO A 360 31.04 -29.82 -13.84
C PRO A 360 31.00 -30.66 -12.56
N SER A 361 30.92 -31.98 -12.72
CA SER A 361 31.09 -32.96 -11.65
C SER A 361 32.52 -32.88 -11.14
N VAL A 362 32.81 -31.90 -10.28
CA VAL A 362 34.06 -31.86 -9.53
C VAL A 362 33.84 -32.75 -8.32
N HIS A 363 34.40 -33.96 -8.37
CA HIS A 363 34.69 -34.72 -7.17
C HIS A 363 35.63 -33.87 -6.32
N SER A 364 35.09 -33.25 -5.28
CA SER A 364 35.87 -32.61 -4.22
C SER A 364 35.46 -33.27 -2.92
N ASP A 365 36.31 -34.19 -2.46
CA ASP A 365 36.43 -34.50 -1.05
C ASP A 365 36.78 -33.20 -0.33
N SER A 366 35.78 -32.56 0.26
CA SER A 366 35.97 -31.46 1.20
C SER A 366 34.78 -31.42 2.14
N THR A 367 35.03 -31.93 3.34
CA THR A 367 34.17 -31.83 4.51
C THR A 367 33.97 -30.35 4.83
N THR A 368 32.96 -29.73 4.23
CA THR A 368 32.51 -28.37 4.57
C THR A 368 31.02 -28.45 4.79
N ALA A 369 30.61 -28.20 6.03
CA ALA A 369 29.25 -28.42 6.53
C ALA A 369 28.20 -27.68 5.69
N ALA A 370 27.48 -28.44 4.86
CA ALA A 370 26.23 -27.98 4.27
C ALA A 370 25.18 -27.89 5.39
N LEU A 371 24.60 -26.70 5.59
CA LEU A 371 23.54 -26.50 6.57
C LEU A 371 22.21 -27.08 6.06
N PRO A 372 21.42 -27.72 6.94
CA PRO A 372 20.13 -28.30 6.58
C PRO A 372 19.11 -27.21 6.21
N ALA A 373 18.38 -27.44 5.12
CA ALA A 373 17.20 -26.64 4.77
C ALA A 373 16.05 -26.96 5.73
N THR A 374 15.82 -26.09 6.71
CA THR A 374 14.70 -26.25 7.66
C THR A 374 13.47 -25.45 7.22
N SER A 375 12.34 -26.13 7.05
CA SER A 375 11.01 -25.62 6.66
C SER A 375 10.27 -24.87 7.78
N GLY A 376 10.96 -24.03 8.57
CA GLY A 376 10.38 -23.27 9.68
C GLY A 376 10.02 -21.83 9.31
N SER A 377 8.94 -21.31 9.89
CA SER A 377 8.68 -19.87 9.97
C SER A 377 9.77 -19.24 10.86
N GLY A 378 10.86 -18.79 10.24
CA GLY A 378 12.09 -18.34 10.92
C GLY A 378 11.88 -17.39 12.11
N ARG A 379 12.79 -17.44 13.09
CA ARG A 379 12.73 -16.74 14.38
C ARG A 379 12.59 -15.22 14.25
N TYR A 380 13.31 -14.63 13.30
CA TYR A 380 13.39 -13.18 13.13
C TYR A 380 12.28 -12.65 12.22
N ARG A 381 11.63 -11.57 12.64
CA ARG A 381 10.47 -10.96 11.98
C ARG A 381 10.79 -9.66 11.27
N SER A 382 11.69 -8.86 11.86
CA SER A 382 12.11 -7.55 11.33
C SER A 382 13.60 -7.30 11.60
N LEU A 383 14.15 -6.33 10.88
CA LEU A 383 15.56 -5.95 10.85
C LEU A 383 15.61 -4.44 10.65
N ILE A 384 16.60 -3.78 11.25
CA ILE A 384 17.05 -2.44 10.86
C ILE A 384 18.57 -2.48 10.69
N GLY A 385 19.06 -1.93 9.59
CA GLY A 385 20.48 -1.84 9.31
C GLY A 385 20.81 -0.72 8.33
N GLN A 386 22.10 -0.55 8.04
CA GLN A 386 22.60 0.41 7.07
C GLN A 386 23.26 -0.31 5.90
N ALA A 387 22.87 0.04 4.68
CA ALA A 387 23.47 -0.45 3.45
C ALA A 387 24.56 0.50 2.94
N ARG A 388 25.73 -0.07 2.65
CA ARG A 388 26.82 0.58 1.93
C ARG A 388 27.14 -0.19 0.66
N VAL A 389 27.36 0.54 -0.43
CA VAL A 389 27.79 -0.06 -1.70
C VAL A 389 29.20 -0.65 -1.51
N ILE A 390 29.40 -1.86 -1.98
CA ILE A 390 30.71 -2.52 -2.00
C ILE A 390 31.06 -2.97 -3.43
N GLY A 391 32.34 -3.23 -3.67
CA GLY A 391 32.79 -3.88 -4.89
C GLY A 391 32.38 -5.36 -4.96
N ASN A 392 33.12 -6.16 -5.71
CA ASN A 392 32.89 -7.60 -5.73
C ASN A 392 33.12 -8.20 -4.33
N PRO A 393 32.15 -8.94 -3.78
CA PRO A 393 32.31 -9.63 -2.50
C PRO A 393 33.36 -10.74 -2.64
N GLY A 394 34.25 -10.86 -1.66
CA GLY A 394 35.23 -11.93 -1.62
C GLY A 394 34.68 -13.23 -1.01
N ASN A 395 35.59 -14.12 -0.61
CA ASN A 395 35.25 -15.44 -0.06
C ASN A 395 34.92 -15.41 1.44
N GLU A 396 34.95 -14.24 2.08
CA GLU A 396 34.68 -14.04 3.50
C GLU A 396 33.19 -14.13 3.89
N TRP A 397 32.30 -14.28 2.90
CA TRP A 397 30.87 -14.39 3.11
C TRP A 397 30.44 -15.85 3.15
N LEU A 398 29.68 -16.23 4.18
CA LEU A 398 29.02 -17.52 4.27
C LEU A 398 27.84 -17.50 3.27
N GLN A 399 27.98 -18.28 2.19
CA GLN A 399 27.23 -18.14 0.94
C GLN A 399 26.13 -19.21 0.73
N SER A 400 25.18 -18.85 -0.15
CA SER A 400 24.50 -19.80 -1.05
C SER A 400 25.44 -20.14 -2.21
N GLN A 401 25.52 -21.42 -2.62
CA GLN A 401 26.63 -22.08 -3.34
C GLN A 401 27.18 -21.42 -4.64
N THR A 402 26.58 -20.35 -5.16
CA THR A 402 27.12 -19.51 -6.25
C THR A 402 26.60 -18.07 -6.14
N LEU A 403 27.50 -17.07 -6.17
CA LEU A 403 27.11 -15.66 -6.27
C LEU A 403 26.55 -15.37 -7.67
N PRO A 404 25.36 -14.74 -7.79
CA PRO A 404 24.79 -14.43 -9.09
C PRO A 404 25.50 -13.24 -9.77
N THR A 405 25.42 -13.19 -11.09
CA THR A 405 25.86 -12.05 -11.89
C THR A 405 24.93 -10.85 -11.66
N LEU A 406 25.50 -9.66 -11.43
CA LEU A 406 24.72 -8.43 -11.27
C LEU A 406 24.03 -8.03 -12.58
N LEU A 407 22.77 -7.62 -12.51
CA LEU A 407 22.07 -7.00 -13.64
C LEU A 407 22.60 -5.57 -13.91
N PRO A 408 22.43 -5.03 -15.14
CA PRO A 408 22.73 -3.62 -15.41
C PRO A 408 22.02 -2.69 -14.41
N GLY A 409 22.78 -1.81 -13.76
CA GLY A 409 22.29 -0.88 -12.74
C GLY A 409 22.20 -1.46 -11.32
N GLN A 410 22.51 -2.75 -11.12
CA GLN A 410 22.66 -3.33 -9.79
C GLN A 410 24.07 -3.16 -9.24
N THR A 411 24.16 -3.22 -7.92
CA THR A 411 25.43 -3.23 -7.19
C THR A 411 25.34 -4.14 -5.97
N TRP A 412 26.51 -4.47 -5.43
CA TRP A 412 26.62 -5.20 -4.18
C TRP A 412 26.49 -4.26 -3.00
N TYR A 413 25.78 -4.72 -1.98
CA TYR A 413 25.63 -4.03 -0.71
C TYR A 413 26.16 -4.89 0.42
N GLN A 414 26.92 -4.27 1.31
CA GLN A 414 27.06 -4.75 2.67
C GLN A 414 26.00 -4.04 3.52
N ILE A 415 25.18 -4.81 4.22
CA ILE A 415 24.20 -4.30 5.18
C ILE A 415 24.71 -4.60 6.58
N ASP A 416 25.10 -3.56 7.31
CA ASP A 416 25.46 -3.69 8.72
C ASP A 416 24.16 -3.72 9.55
N VAL A 417 23.87 -4.87 10.17
CA VAL A 417 22.65 -5.09 10.95
C VAL A 417 22.80 -4.41 12.31
N GLN A 418 21.89 -3.50 12.64
CA GLN A 418 21.92 -2.73 13.88
C GLN A 418 20.88 -3.24 14.89
N LEU A 419 19.69 -3.61 14.42
CA LEU A 419 18.64 -4.18 15.26
C LEU A 419 17.94 -5.34 14.57
N LEU A 420 17.52 -6.31 15.36
CA LEU A 420 16.68 -7.43 14.95
C LEU A 420 15.44 -7.51 15.85
N GLN A 421 14.34 -7.93 15.26
CA GLN A 421 13.11 -8.20 16.00
C GLN A 421 12.81 -9.70 15.98
N ASP A 422 12.65 -10.30 17.16
CA ASP A 422 12.15 -11.66 17.32
C ASP A 422 10.87 -11.69 18.18
N GLY A 423 10.50 -12.86 18.72
CA GLY A 423 9.32 -12.99 19.58
C GLY A 423 9.41 -12.24 20.92
N SER A 424 10.61 -11.86 21.36
CA SER A 424 10.87 -11.10 22.60
C SER A 424 10.93 -9.59 22.38
N GLY A 425 11.07 -9.16 21.13
CA GLY A 425 11.05 -7.76 20.72
C GLY A 425 12.30 -7.33 19.98
N TRP A 426 12.59 -6.03 19.98
CA TRP A 426 13.77 -5.46 19.34
C TRP A 426 15.02 -5.63 20.21
N GLY A 427 16.09 -6.13 19.61
CA GLY A 427 17.37 -6.36 20.28
C GLY A 427 18.54 -6.26 19.32
N GLN A 428 19.75 -6.24 19.91
CA GLN A 428 21.00 -6.29 19.17
C GLN A 428 21.16 -7.65 18.47
N PRO A 429 21.86 -7.70 17.32
CA PRO A 429 22.10 -8.95 16.64
C PRO A 429 22.91 -9.93 17.50
N PRO A 430 22.72 -11.25 17.31
CA PRO A 430 23.44 -12.26 18.06
C PRO A 430 24.94 -12.18 17.81
N ALA A 431 25.72 -12.68 18.78
CA ALA A 431 27.18 -12.60 18.75
C ALA A 431 27.80 -13.25 17.47
N PRO A 432 29.01 -12.81 17.06
CA PRO A 432 29.68 -13.23 15.83
C PRO A 432 29.81 -14.74 15.57
N THR A 433 29.77 -15.60 16.58
CA THR A 433 29.88 -17.07 16.38
C THR A 433 28.58 -17.71 15.86
N ALA A 434 27.47 -16.98 15.79
CA ALA A 434 26.15 -17.50 15.43
C ALA A 434 25.69 -17.20 13.99
N ALA A 435 26.56 -16.72 13.09
CA ALA A 435 26.17 -16.33 11.71
C ALA A 435 25.41 -17.43 10.95
N ALA A 436 25.87 -18.68 11.07
CA ALA A 436 25.22 -19.85 10.47
C ALA A 436 23.81 -20.10 11.04
N HIS A 437 23.64 -19.92 12.35
CA HIS A 437 22.33 -20.05 13.01
C HIS A 437 21.39 -18.93 12.57
N PHE A 438 21.87 -17.68 12.55
CA PHE A 438 21.09 -16.56 12.03
C PHE A 438 20.68 -16.79 10.56
N TRP A 439 21.58 -17.30 9.72
CA TRP A 439 21.28 -17.61 8.32
C TRP A 439 20.11 -18.60 8.18
N ALA A 440 20.14 -19.68 8.97
CA ALA A 440 19.08 -20.68 9.00
C ALA A 440 17.74 -20.08 9.47
N GLU A 441 17.78 -19.24 10.52
CA GLU A 441 16.58 -18.67 11.15
C GLU A 441 16.02 -17.42 10.46
N SER A 442 16.74 -16.82 9.51
CA SER A 442 16.36 -15.55 8.85
C SER A 442 15.65 -15.73 7.49
N LEU A 443 15.28 -16.95 7.10
CA LEU A 443 14.68 -17.23 5.78
C LEU A 443 13.47 -16.35 5.46
N ALA A 444 12.53 -16.21 6.40
CA ALA A 444 11.34 -15.38 6.22
C ALA A 444 11.65 -13.88 6.18
N LEU A 445 12.72 -13.46 6.86
CA LEU A 445 13.18 -12.08 6.92
C LEU A 445 13.84 -11.67 5.59
N ARG A 446 14.67 -12.54 5.00
CA ARG A 446 15.39 -12.30 3.73
C ARG A 446 14.49 -11.94 2.55
N GLN A 447 13.23 -12.36 2.56
CA GLN A 447 12.25 -12.06 1.50
C GLN A 447 11.55 -10.71 1.65
N LYS A 448 11.74 -10.02 2.78
CA LYS A 448 10.96 -8.83 3.18
C LYS A 448 11.81 -7.58 3.33
N ILE A 449 13.12 -7.67 3.09
CA ILE A 449 14.07 -6.58 3.28
C ILE A 449 13.92 -5.56 2.16
N GLN A 450 13.83 -4.29 2.55
CA GLN A 450 13.77 -3.17 1.64
C GLN A 450 14.83 -2.14 1.97
N LEU A 451 15.35 -1.53 0.91
CA LEU A 451 16.22 -0.38 0.90
C LEU A 451 15.37 0.87 0.87
N PHE A 452 15.65 1.81 1.76
CA PHE A 452 15.00 3.09 1.90
C PHE A 452 16.01 4.19 1.63
N SER A 453 15.55 5.22 0.94
CA SER A 453 16.19 6.53 0.91
C SER A 453 15.27 7.48 1.68
N HIS A 454 15.80 8.08 2.75
CA HIS A 454 15.02 8.85 3.70
C HIS A 454 13.84 8.01 4.24
N SER A 455 12.60 8.46 3.99
CA SER A 455 11.37 7.78 4.42
C SER A 455 10.67 6.98 3.31
N ARG A 456 11.30 6.74 2.16
CA ARG A 456 10.65 6.09 1.00
C ARG A 456 11.34 4.78 0.67
N PRO A 457 10.59 3.67 0.53
CA PRO A 457 11.16 2.43 0.02
C PRO A 457 11.56 2.64 -1.44
N VAL A 458 12.83 2.39 -1.74
CA VAL A 458 13.39 2.53 -3.09
C VAL A 458 13.41 1.19 -3.80
N ALA A 459 13.79 0.12 -3.11
CA ALA A 459 13.88 -1.20 -3.70
C ALA A 459 13.81 -2.31 -2.65
N GLY A 460 13.47 -3.52 -3.07
CA GLY A 460 13.80 -4.71 -2.28
C GLY A 460 15.30 -5.00 -2.36
N LEU A 461 15.85 -5.68 -1.35
CA LEU A 461 17.21 -6.25 -1.40
C LEU A 461 17.16 -7.78 -1.43
N MET A 462 18.07 -8.40 -2.19
CA MET A 462 18.22 -9.86 -2.20
C MET A 462 19.45 -10.27 -1.40
N ILE A 463 19.25 -10.95 -0.28
CA ILE A 463 20.35 -11.40 0.58
C ILE A 463 21.01 -12.65 -0.02
N GLN A 464 22.32 -12.56 -0.28
CA GLN A 464 23.14 -13.61 -0.88
C GLN A 464 24.08 -14.30 0.11
N GLY A 465 24.39 -13.63 1.21
CA GLY A 465 25.29 -14.18 2.21
C GLY A 465 25.27 -13.41 3.51
N ILE A 466 26.03 -13.92 4.45
CA ILE A 466 26.21 -13.36 5.77
C ILE A 466 27.68 -13.43 6.16
N LYS A 467 28.17 -12.42 6.86
CA LYS A 467 29.44 -12.49 7.57
C LYS A 467 29.31 -11.85 8.93
N THR A 468 30.32 -12.08 9.73
CA THR A 468 30.41 -11.46 11.05
C THR A 468 31.40 -10.31 10.98
N THR A 469 31.11 -9.26 11.75
CA THR A 469 31.90 -8.03 11.80
C THR A 469 32.23 -7.72 13.25
N SER A 470 33.14 -6.77 13.50
CA SER A 470 33.38 -6.23 14.84
C SER A 470 32.12 -5.60 15.47
N SER A 471 31.18 -5.14 14.63
CA SER A 471 29.89 -4.57 15.03
C SER A 471 28.77 -5.62 15.19
N GLY A 472 29.07 -6.91 15.00
CA GLY A 472 28.11 -8.01 15.09
C GLY A 472 27.97 -8.75 13.77
N LEU A 473 26.97 -8.37 12.96
CA LEU A 473 26.51 -9.15 11.82
C LEU A 473 26.32 -8.26 10.58
N ALA A 474 26.81 -8.73 9.43
CA ALA A 474 26.61 -8.07 8.16
C ALA A 474 25.99 -9.02 7.13
N LEU A 475 25.06 -8.50 6.32
CA LEU A 475 24.45 -9.22 5.22
C LEU A 475 25.00 -8.75 3.89
N LEU A 476 25.28 -9.69 3.00
CA LEU A 476 25.59 -9.41 1.60
C LEU A 476 24.29 -9.37 0.83
N ALA A 477 24.07 -8.29 0.09
CA ALA A 477 22.86 -8.12 -0.68
C ALA A 477 23.10 -7.57 -2.07
N ILE A 478 22.12 -7.78 -2.95
CA ILE A 478 22.05 -7.18 -4.27
C ILE A 478 20.85 -6.23 -4.32
N GLY A 479 21.06 -5.06 -4.91
CA GLY A 479 20.02 -4.04 -5.12
C GLY A 479 20.43 -3.04 -6.21
N PRO A 480 19.56 -2.08 -6.58
CA PRO A 480 19.94 -0.99 -7.46
C PRO A 480 21.02 -0.13 -6.83
N LYS A 481 21.91 0.45 -7.63
CA LYS A 481 22.90 1.42 -7.16
C LYS A 481 22.22 2.70 -6.66
N LEU A 482 22.48 3.08 -5.41
CA LEU A 482 22.15 4.38 -4.85
C LEU A 482 23.39 5.28 -4.86
N GLU A 483 23.15 6.59 -4.89
CA GLU A 483 24.22 7.59 -4.73
C GLU A 483 24.62 7.76 -3.26
N ASP A 484 23.69 7.52 -2.32
CA ASP A 484 23.89 7.69 -0.87
C ASP A 484 23.76 6.38 -0.08
N ALA A 485 24.18 6.42 1.19
CA ALA A 485 23.96 5.34 2.16
C ALA A 485 22.44 5.09 2.34
N GLY A 486 22.03 3.83 2.26
CA GLY A 486 20.62 3.47 2.34
C GLY A 486 20.25 2.86 3.68
N LEU A 487 19.12 3.29 4.25
CA LEU A 487 18.52 2.58 5.37
C LEU A 487 17.97 1.25 4.88
N VAL A 488 18.14 0.19 5.66
CA VAL A 488 17.56 -1.12 5.36
C VAL A 488 16.62 -1.52 6.47
N THR A 489 15.38 -1.83 6.13
CA THR A 489 14.40 -2.36 7.09
C THR A 489 13.39 -3.27 6.41
N THR A 490 12.63 -4.03 7.19
CA THR A 490 11.42 -4.69 6.71
C THR A 490 10.23 -3.70 6.69
N ASN A 491 9.26 -3.93 5.81
CA ASN A 491 8.06 -3.08 5.62
C ASN A 491 7.21 -2.83 6.88
N GLN A 492 7.40 -3.63 7.93
CA GLN A 492 6.62 -3.58 9.16
C GLN A 492 7.51 -3.35 10.39
N GLY A 493 8.80 -3.02 10.20
CA GLY A 493 9.71 -2.77 11.32
C GLY A 493 9.54 -1.39 11.96
N LEU A 494 9.04 -0.42 11.19
CA LEU A 494 9.00 0.99 11.56
C LEU A 494 7.60 1.59 11.43
N HIS A 495 7.27 2.52 12.34
CA HIS A 495 6.16 3.46 12.25
C HIS A 495 6.71 4.82 11.78
N TRP A 496 6.46 5.16 10.52
CA TRP A 496 6.91 6.42 9.94
C TRP A 496 6.09 7.59 10.48
N LEU A 497 6.75 8.67 10.89
CA LEU A 497 6.10 9.89 11.37
C LEU A 497 5.13 10.44 10.32
N LYS A 498 5.51 10.43 9.03
CA LYS A 498 4.65 10.91 7.94
C LYS A 498 3.32 10.16 7.78
N THR A 499 3.22 8.95 8.33
CA THR A 499 2.03 8.10 8.23
C THR A 499 1.30 7.93 9.56
N MET A 500 1.74 8.63 10.61
CA MET A 500 1.05 8.57 11.90
C MET A 500 -0.37 9.14 11.79
N PRO A 501 -1.32 8.63 12.60
CA PRO A 501 -2.70 9.11 12.65
C PRO A 501 -2.76 10.45 13.40
N TRP A 502 -2.14 11.47 12.81
CA TRP A 502 -2.04 12.81 13.37
C TRP A 502 -3.42 13.44 13.62
N GLN A 503 -3.56 14.07 14.77
CA GLN A 503 -4.69 14.91 15.13
C GLN A 503 -4.24 16.39 15.16
N PRO A 504 -5.16 17.36 15.06
CA PRO A 504 -4.87 18.74 15.46
C PRO A 504 -4.37 18.77 16.89
N ALA A 505 -3.31 19.54 17.15
CA ALA A 505 -2.88 19.77 18.52
C ALA A 505 -4.03 20.40 19.33
N PRO A 506 -4.28 19.95 20.57
CA PRO A 506 -5.28 20.57 21.43
C PRO A 506 -4.89 22.03 21.66
N ALA A 507 -5.88 22.93 21.68
CA ALA A 507 -5.63 24.33 21.95
C ALA A 507 -4.89 24.48 23.29
N PRO A 508 -3.89 25.36 23.40
CA PRO A 508 -3.19 25.54 24.66
C PRO A 508 -4.20 26.03 25.70
N PRO A 509 -4.11 25.59 26.96
CA PRO A 509 -4.94 26.12 28.03
C PRO A 509 -4.70 27.63 28.13
N VAL A 510 -5.70 28.43 27.70
CA VAL A 510 -5.68 29.89 27.81
C VAL A 510 -6.22 30.23 29.19
N ASP A 511 -5.35 30.69 30.09
CA ASP A 511 -5.80 31.21 31.37
C ASP A 511 -6.26 32.67 31.17
N ASN A 512 -7.55 32.86 30.92
CA ASN A 512 -8.16 34.18 30.72
C ASN A 512 -8.07 35.09 31.98
N ALA A 513 -7.61 34.56 33.12
CA ALA A 513 -7.44 35.32 34.36
C ALA A 513 -6.24 36.29 34.33
N ALA A 514 -5.21 36.03 33.51
CA ALA A 514 -3.98 36.82 33.52
C ALA A 514 -3.99 38.05 32.59
N LEU A 515 -4.99 38.19 31.71
CA LEU A 515 -5.07 39.30 30.74
C LEU A 515 -5.83 40.54 31.23
N ASN A 516 -6.45 40.48 32.41
CA ASN A 516 -7.34 41.56 32.89
C ASN A 516 -6.82 42.37 34.08
N ASP A 517 -5.77 41.96 34.79
CA ASP A 517 -5.27 42.73 35.93
C ASP A 517 -3.81 43.15 35.75
N GLY A 518 -3.62 44.46 35.59
CA GLY A 518 -2.32 45.12 35.43
C GLY A 518 -1.53 45.24 36.72
N ASP A 519 -1.55 44.22 37.59
CA ASP A 519 -0.80 44.22 38.85
C ASP A 519 0.19 43.05 38.94
N ALA A 520 1.37 43.35 39.48
CA ALA A 520 2.60 42.60 39.33
C ALA A 520 2.63 41.23 40.02
N MET A 521 3.30 40.29 39.35
CA MET A 521 4.04 39.14 39.90
C MET A 521 3.28 38.12 40.77
N ALA A 522 2.34 37.41 40.18
CA ALA A 522 2.11 36.01 40.54
C ALA A 522 2.01 35.16 39.26
N LEU A 523 3.05 34.38 38.98
CA LEU A 523 2.98 33.36 37.93
C LEU A 523 1.85 32.39 38.27
N PRO A 524 0.87 32.15 37.37
CA PRO A 524 -0.19 31.19 37.61
C PRO A 524 0.41 29.81 37.90
N GLN A 525 -0.12 29.14 38.93
CA GLN A 525 0.31 27.80 39.31
C GLN A 525 0.02 26.82 38.15
N PRO A 526 1.02 26.08 37.65
CA PRO A 526 0.85 25.17 36.52
C PRO A 526 -0.07 24.00 36.91
N HIS A 527 -1.33 24.01 36.45
CA HIS A 527 -2.26 22.91 36.68
C HIS A 527 -2.45 22.09 35.40
N GLY A 528 -1.84 20.91 35.38
CA GLY A 528 -2.06 19.88 34.35
C GLY A 528 -0.93 19.73 33.33
N ILE A 529 -0.86 18.54 32.74
CA ILE A 529 0.18 18.15 31.79
C ILE A 529 0.18 19.02 30.52
N ASP A 530 -1.00 19.44 30.07
CA ASP A 530 -1.16 20.28 28.87
C ASP A 530 -0.45 21.64 29.04
N TRP A 531 -0.44 22.18 30.26
CA TRP A 531 0.28 23.43 30.58
C TRP A 531 1.79 23.23 30.58
N LEU A 532 2.30 22.13 31.17
CA LEU A 532 3.72 21.79 31.19
C LEU A 532 4.27 21.57 29.77
N ILE A 533 3.52 20.85 28.93
CA ILE A 533 3.87 20.66 27.52
C ILE A 533 3.86 22.02 26.80
N THR A 534 2.84 22.84 27.01
CA THR A 534 2.73 24.17 26.37
C THR A 534 3.91 25.07 26.72
N THR A 535 4.21 25.20 28.01
CA THR A 535 5.34 26.01 28.49
C THR A 535 6.68 25.50 27.95
N THR A 536 6.86 24.18 27.85
CA THR A 536 8.07 23.60 27.28
C THR A 536 8.17 23.81 25.77
N ILE A 537 7.04 23.78 25.04
CA ILE A 537 6.99 24.14 23.60
C ILE A 537 7.36 25.60 23.40
N VAL A 538 6.83 26.53 24.21
CA VAL A 538 7.20 27.96 24.17
C VAL A 538 8.72 28.11 24.31
N GLN A 539 9.31 27.44 25.31
CA GLN A 539 10.74 27.50 25.59
C GLN A 539 11.59 26.89 24.46
N GLN A 540 11.20 25.72 23.94
CA GLN A 540 11.92 25.05 22.85
C GLN A 540 11.91 25.84 21.55
N LEU A 541 10.81 26.54 21.27
CA LEU A 541 10.67 27.31 20.03
C LEU A 541 11.17 28.75 20.16
N GLY A 542 11.41 29.24 21.38
CA GLY A 542 11.82 30.62 21.65
C GLY A 542 10.76 31.66 21.24
N LEU A 543 9.48 31.29 21.28
CA LEU A 543 8.36 32.14 20.86
C LEU A 543 7.71 32.86 22.05
N ALA A 544 7.01 33.96 21.78
CA ALA A 544 6.11 34.57 22.76
C ALA A 544 4.84 33.72 22.96
N VAL A 545 4.09 33.95 24.04
CA VAL A 545 2.86 33.18 24.34
C VAL A 545 1.79 33.38 23.26
N GLU A 546 1.62 34.60 22.74
CA GLU A 546 0.66 34.86 21.65
C GLU A 546 1.05 34.14 20.36
N GLN A 547 2.34 34.20 20.02
CA GLN A 547 2.91 33.50 18.85
C GLN A 547 2.75 31.99 18.96
N THR A 548 2.99 31.43 20.15
CA THR A 548 2.79 30.02 20.44
C THR A 548 1.32 29.62 20.24
N THR A 549 0.38 30.44 20.71
CA THR A 549 -1.06 30.19 20.54
C THR A 549 -1.46 30.11 19.07
N GLN A 550 -0.92 31.00 18.23
CA GLN A 550 -1.13 30.96 16.77
C GLN A 550 -0.50 29.71 16.14
N LEU A 551 0.68 29.31 16.61
CA LEU A 551 1.39 28.14 16.12
C LEU A 551 0.68 26.82 16.45
N TYR A 552 -0.03 26.71 17.57
CA TYR A 552 -0.73 25.48 17.96
C TYR A 552 -1.70 24.98 16.89
N ALA A 553 -2.36 25.88 16.15
CA ALA A 553 -3.20 25.52 15.00
C ALA A 553 -2.42 24.84 13.86
N GLN A 554 -1.11 25.07 13.80
CA GLN A 554 -0.16 24.53 12.83
C GLN A 554 0.63 23.33 13.37
N LEU A 555 0.38 22.90 14.61
CA LEU A 555 0.95 21.68 15.16
C LEU A 555 0.03 20.49 14.90
N GLN A 556 0.64 19.33 14.70
CA GLN A 556 -0.02 18.04 14.71
C GLN A 556 0.45 17.23 15.91
N TYR A 557 -0.45 16.39 16.42
CA TYR A 557 -0.31 15.69 17.68
C TYR A 557 -0.64 14.19 17.53
N ALA A 558 0.11 13.35 18.22
CA ALA A 558 -0.16 11.93 18.38
C ALA A 558 0.19 11.48 19.81
N SER A 559 -0.52 10.48 20.32
CA SER A 559 -0.31 9.93 21.65
C SER A 559 -0.09 8.42 21.56
N LEU A 560 1.04 7.95 22.07
CA LEU A 560 1.48 6.55 22.01
C LEU A 560 2.26 6.21 23.28
N ASP A 561 2.11 5.00 23.79
CA ASP A 561 2.99 4.45 24.83
C ASP A 561 4.30 3.98 24.17
N LEU A 562 5.34 4.78 24.35
CA LEU A 562 6.68 4.65 23.79
C LEU A 562 7.65 4.00 24.78
N VAL A 563 7.48 4.18 26.09
CA VAL A 563 8.46 3.70 27.10
C VAL A 563 8.13 2.33 27.69
N GLY A 564 6.92 1.79 27.52
CA GLY A 564 6.61 0.44 28.01
C GLY A 564 5.78 0.37 29.26
N ASP A 565 5.35 1.48 29.84
CA ASP A 565 4.74 1.58 31.17
C ASP A 565 3.20 1.72 31.14
N ALA A 566 2.57 1.55 29.97
CA ALA A 566 1.15 1.75 29.72
C ALA A 566 0.65 3.20 29.86
N ALA A 567 1.56 4.17 30.08
CA ALA A 567 1.24 5.58 29.98
C ALA A 567 1.57 6.12 28.58
N PRO A 568 0.83 7.14 28.11
CA PRO A 568 1.11 7.73 26.82
C PRO A 568 2.21 8.80 26.89
N GLU A 569 3.14 8.72 25.94
CA GLU A 569 3.95 9.86 25.51
C GLU A 569 3.20 10.65 24.43
N TYR A 570 3.55 11.93 24.33
CA TYR A 570 2.92 12.89 23.43
C TYR A 570 3.92 13.36 22.38
N ILE A 571 3.58 13.14 21.12
CA ILE A 571 4.40 13.50 19.98
C ILE A 571 3.77 14.71 19.31
N PHE A 572 4.52 15.79 19.21
CA PHE A 572 4.16 16.99 18.46
C PHE A 572 5.02 17.10 17.22
N SER A 573 4.45 17.52 16.10
CA SER A 573 5.20 17.81 14.89
C SER A 573 4.68 19.05 14.18
N ILE A 574 5.57 19.75 13.48
CA ILE A 574 5.27 20.98 12.74
C ILE A 574 4.66 20.62 11.37
N ARG A 575 3.46 21.12 11.06
CA ARG A 575 2.78 20.86 9.78
C ARG A 575 3.44 21.61 8.61
N PRO A 576 3.28 21.13 7.37
CA PRO A 576 3.54 21.95 6.18
C PRO A 576 2.67 23.22 6.18
N GLY A 577 3.23 24.35 5.76
CA GLY A 577 2.48 25.61 5.63
C GLY A 577 2.51 26.52 6.85
N VAL A 578 3.40 26.28 7.82
CA VAL A 578 3.66 27.23 8.90
C VAL A 578 4.15 28.56 8.31
N PRO A 579 3.61 29.70 8.73
CA PRO A 579 4.05 31.00 8.25
C PRO A 579 5.56 31.21 8.45
N SER A 580 6.21 31.82 7.47
CA SER A 580 7.67 31.98 7.48
C SER A 580 8.17 32.84 8.65
N GLU A 581 7.33 33.69 9.24
CA GLU A 581 7.69 34.47 10.43
C GLU A 581 8.14 33.62 11.63
N PHE A 582 7.72 32.35 11.71
CA PHE A 582 8.13 31.48 12.81
C PHE A 582 9.50 30.82 12.59
N SER A 583 10.08 30.90 11.39
CA SER A 583 11.36 30.24 11.04
C SER A 583 11.42 28.74 11.36
N LEU A 584 10.26 28.07 11.38
CA LEU A 584 10.13 26.66 11.74
C LEU A 584 10.21 25.76 10.50
N THR A 585 10.94 24.65 10.64
CA THR A 585 11.06 23.66 9.57
C THR A 585 9.93 22.63 9.69
N PRO A 586 9.09 22.43 8.66
CA PRO A 586 8.06 21.38 8.67
C PRO A 586 8.64 19.99 8.89
N GLY A 587 7.88 19.14 9.59
CA GLY A 587 8.24 17.74 9.83
C GLY A 587 9.18 17.51 11.02
N LYS A 588 9.71 18.57 11.65
CA LYS A 588 10.37 18.49 12.94
C LYS A 588 9.40 18.04 14.03
N ALA A 589 9.90 17.37 15.06
CA ALA A 589 9.11 16.73 16.10
C ALA A 589 9.71 16.90 17.51
N MET A 590 8.80 16.88 18.48
CA MET A 590 9.10 16.85 19.92
C MET A 590 8.32 15.69 20.55
N ILE A 591 8.91 15.00 21.52
CA ILE A 591 8.28 13.92 22.28
C ILE A 591 8.32 14.29 23.76
N PHE A 592 7.17 14.22 24.42
CA PHE A 592 7.01 14.49 25.84
C PHE A 592 6.53 13.24 26.59
N SER A 593 6.97 13.08 27.82
CA SER A 593 6.47 12.04 28.73
C SER A 593 5.03 12.31 29.16
N ASN A 594 4.42 11.31 29.80
CA ASN A 594 3.15 11.43 30.52
C ASN A 594 3.18 12.42 31.71
N THR A 595 4.33 13.01 32.04
CA THR A 595 4.47 14.06 33.06
C THR A 595 4.79 15.44 32.46
N GLY A 596 4.91 15.53 31.12
CA GLY A 596 5.24 16.76 30.41
C GLY A 596 6.74 17.04 30.28
N GLU A 597 7.60 16.11 30.69
CA GLU A 597 9.05 16.19 30.47
C GLU A 597 9.39 15.98 28.99
N LEU A 598 10.29 16.80 28.44
CA LEU A 598 10.75 16.64 27.06
C LEU A 598 11.74 15.47 26.94
N LEU A 599 11.32 14.40 26.28
CA LEU A 599 12.12 13.20 26.04
C LEU A 599 12.98 13.31 24.77
N TYR A 600 12.50 14.04 23.75
CA TYR A 600 13.21 14.22 22.49
C TYR A 600 12.78 15.50 21.78
N SER A 601 13.70 16.17 21.10
CA SER A 601 13.43 17.29 20.19
C SER A 601 14.48 17.33 19.08
N ASP A 602 14.03 17.48 17.84
CA ASP A 602 14.91 17.82 16.70
C ASP A 602 14.78 19.28 16.24
N ILE A 603 14.03 20.09 16.99
CA ILE A 603 13.90 21.53 16.76
C ILE A 603 15.27 22.20 16.89
N GLY A 604 15.62 23.04 15.92
CA GLY A 604 16.91 23.72 15.87
C GLY A 604 18.10 22.80 15.52
N GLN A 605 17.88 21.50 15.34
CA GLN A 605 18.93 20.55 15.00
C GLN A 605 18.95 20.24 13.51
N GLN A 606 20.11 19.83 12.99
CA GLN A 606 20.26 19.38 11.59
C GLN A 606 19.84 17.92 11.36
N GLN A 607 19.10 17.31 12.31
CA GLN A 607 18.56 15.96 12.19
C GLN A 607 17.03 15.96 12.12
N PHE A 608 16.43 14.90 11.58
CA PHE A 608 14.99 14.72 11.51
C PHE A 608 14.59 13.38 12.10
N LEU A 609 13.59 13.36 12.98
CA LEU A 609 12.94 12.12 13.39
C LEU A 609 12.12 11.57 12.21
N LEU A 610 12.49 10.38 11.72
CA LEU A 610 11.82 9.76 10.58
C LEU A 610 10.78 8.73 11.01
N ALA A 611 11.14 7.89 11.97
CA ALA A 611 10.30 6.77 12.39
C ALA A 611 10.59 6.30 13.82
N LEU A 612 9.70 5.45 14.31
CA LEU A 612 9.79 4.74 15.59
C LEU A 612 9.74 3.24 15.32
N THR A 613 10.45 2.41 16.08
CA THR A 613 10.27 0.96 16.01
C THR A 613 8.86 0.55 16.45
N HIS A 614 8.31 -0.52 15.87
CA HIS A 614 7.07 -1.13 16.38
C HIS A 614 7.29 -1.63 17.81
N LYS A 615 6.36 -1.29 18.72
CA LYS A 615 6.41 -1.76 20.10
C LYS A 615 6.08 -3.25 20.19
N THR A 616 6.94 -3.99 20.89
CA THR A 616 6.76 -5.42 21.18
C THR A 616 6.99 -5.63 22.67
N SER A 617 5.90 -5.64 23.45
CA SER A 617 5.90 -5.70 24.93
C SER A 617 6.68 -4.55 25.60
N ASN A 618 6.93 -4.62 26.92
CA ASN A 618 7.43 -3.56 27.83
C ASN A 618 8.85 -2.99 27.51
N THR A 619 9.26 -2.96 26.26
CA THR A 619 10.53 -2.37 25.82
C THR A 619 10.30 -0.98 25.27
N PRO A 620 11.14 0.01 25.65
CA PRO A 620 11.10 1.34 25.04
C PRO A 620 11.35 1.25 23.54
N VAL A 621 10.65 2.10 22.78
CA VAL A 621 10.86 2.24 21.35
C VAL A 621 12.25 2.78 21.04
N THR A 622 12.76 2.47 19.86
CA THR A 622 13.94 3.12 19.30
C THR A 622 13.51 4.15 18.26
N LEU A 623 14.07 5.35 18.39
CA LEU A 623 13.95 6.47 17.47
C LEU A 623 14.90 6.26 16.29
N LEU A 624 14.39 6.43 15.08
CA LEU A 624 15.20 6.53 13.86
C LEU A 624 15.28 7.99 13.44
N THR A 625 16.47 8.57 13.52
CA THR A 625 16.74 9.94 13.04
C THR A 625 17.62 9.92 11.80
N GLU A 626 17.49 10.95 10.97
CA GLU A 626 18.32 11.17 9.79
C GLU A 626 19.06 12.50 9.90
N GLN A 627 20.38 12.48 9.71
CA GLN A 627 21.25 13.65 9.67
C GLN A 627 22.17 13.54 8.46
N ALA A 628 22.07 14.48 7.51
CA ALA A 628 22.89 14.50 6.30
C ALA A 628 22.93 13.14 5.54
N GLY A 629 21.80 12.44 5.48
CA GLY A 629 21.65 11.13 4.83
C GLY A 629 22.08 9.92 5.68
N TYR A 630 22.66 10.15 6.86
CA TYR A 630 23.01 9.09 7.81
C TYR A 630 21.88 8.84 8.79
N HIS A 631 21.63 7.56 9.06
CA HIS A 631 20.53 7.12 9.91
C HIS A 631 21.07 6.72 11.28
N THR A 632 20.56 7.29 12.37
CA THR A 632 20.96 6.90 13.73
C THR A 632 19.78 6.33 14.50
N LEU A 633 20.10 5.38 15.39
CA LEU A 633 19.14 4.70 16.24
C LEU A 633 19.39 5.09 17.68
N THR A 634 18.41 5.73 18.31
CA THR A 634 18.49 6.16 19.71
C THR A 634 17.35 5.50 20.49
N ARG A 635 17.67 4.79 21.57
CA ARG A 635 16.63 4.21 22.43
C ARG A 635 16.03 5.32 23.29
N LEU A 636 14.70 5.40 23.32
CA LEU A 636 13.98 6.34 24.19
C LEU A 636 14.09 5.89 25.66
#